data_AF-A0A015NG62-F1
#
_entry.id   AF-A0A015NG62-F1
#
_cell.length_a   1.000
_cell.length_b   1.000
_cell.length_c   1.000
_cell.angle_alpha   90.00
_cell.angle_beta   90.00
_cell.angle_gamma   90.00
#
_symmetry.space_group_name_H-M   'P 1'
#
loop_
_entity.id
_entity.type
_entity.pdbx_description
1 polymer ?
#
loop_
_entity_poly.entity_id
_entity_poly.type
_entity_poly.pdbx_seq_one_letter_code
_entity_poly.pdbx_strand_id
1 'polypeptide(L)'
;MPPNPSKIPPSEILSLCKKFFFIGLLFLPWLWVVNIIYMWPLTKHSDIGKEIKKYLYFSMAGALFWLIVLSTWYSIFVNQRITWGEFADKIIVLPIRGA
;
A
#
# COMPACT_ATOMS: atom_id res chain seq x y z
N MET A 1 3.11 -7.00 -15.89
CA MET A 1 3.03 -6.21 -17.13
C MET A 1 1.86 -5.24 -17.02
N PRO A 2 2.05 -3.91 -17.11
CA PRO A 2 0.95 -2.94 -16.96
C PRO A 2 -0.17 -3.18 -17.98
N PRO A 3 -1.42 -2.78 -17.69
CA PRO A 3 -2.54 -2.96 -18.60
C PRO A 3 -2.26 -2.17 -19.88
N ASN A 4 -2.36 -2.82 -21.03
CA ASN A 4 -2.21 -2.14 -22.30
C ASN A 4 -3.57 -1.55 -22.71
N PRO A 5 -3.71 -0.23 -22.84
CA PRO A 5 -4.98 0.40 -23.22
C PRO A 5 -5.43 0.04 -24.64
N SER A 6 -4.55 -0.51 -25.50
CA SER A 6 -4.95 -1.04 -26.82
C SER A 6 -5.59 -2.42 -26.78
N LYS A 7 -5.47 -3.13 -25.65
CA LYS A 7 -6.01 -4.50 -25.47
C LYS A 7 -7.21 -4.56 -24.53
N ILE A 8 -7.35 -3.58 -23.64
CA ILE A 8 -8.32 -3.61 -22.54
C ILE A 8 -9.12 -2.30 -22.56
N PRO A 9 -10.46 -2.35 -22.56
CA PRO A 9 -11.28 -1.14 -22.56
C PRO A 9 -11.05 -0.31 -21.28
N PRO A 10 -11.15 1.03 -21.34
CA PRO A 10 -10.91 1.91 -20.19
C PRO A 10 -11.77 1.61 -18.95
N SER A 11 -12.98 1.08 -19.15
CA SER A 11 -13.89 0.67 -18.07
C SER A 11 -13.35 -0.50 -17.24
N GLU A 12 -12.74 -1.48 -17.89
CA GLU A 12 -12.12 -2.63 -17.21
C GLU A 12 -10.88 -2.20 -16.42
N ILE A 13 -10.06 -1.30 -16.99
CA ILE A 13 -8.90 -0.73 -16.30
C ILE A 13 -9.34 0.01 -15.02
N LEU A 14 -10.43 0.79 -15.10
CA LEU A 14 -11.00 1.46 -13.94
C LEU A 14 -11.50 0.45 -12.89
N SER A 15 -12.16 -0.62 -13.31
CA SER A 15 -12.63 -1.67 -12.40
C SER A 15 -11.46 -2.34 -11.66
N LEU A 16 -10.35 -2.57 -12.35
CA LEU A 16 -9.15 -3.15 -11.81
C LEU A 16 -8.49 -2.20 -10.79
N CYS A 17 -8.38 -0.92 -11.12
CA CYS A 17 -7.85 0.10 -10.21
C CYS A 17 -8.68 0.21 -8.92
N LYS A 18 -10.02 0.18 -9.03
CA LYS A 18 -10.93 0.16 -7.88
C LYS A 18 -10.73 -1.10 -7.03
N LYS A 19 -10.62 -2.28 -7.63
CA LYS A 19 -10.36 -3.54 -6.91
C LYS A 19 -9.06 -3.46 -6.11
N PHE A 20 -7.96 -3.04 -6.74
CA PHE A 20 -6.68 -2.86 -6.03
C PHE A 20 -6.80 -1.85 -4.87
N PHE A 21 -7.54 -0.76 -5.06
CA PHE A 21 -7.80 0.22 -4.00
C PHE A 21 -8.59 -0.38 -2.82
N PHE A 22 -9.73 -1.04 -3.08
CA PHE A 22 -10.58 -1.61 -2.04
C PHE A 22 -9.92 -2.79 -1.32
N ILE A 23 -9.21 -3.67 -2.04
CA ILE A 23 -8.47 -4.76 -1.41
C ILE A 23 -7.32 -4.20 -0.57
N GLY A 24 -6.73 -3.06 -0.94
CA GLY A 24 -5.72 -2.40 -0.12
C GLY A 24 -6.24 -1.96 1.25
N LEU A 25 -7.55 -1.68 1.38
CA LEU A 25 -8.18 -1.36 2.67
C LEU A 25 -8.22 -2.56 3.64
N LEU A 26 -8.02 -3.79 3.15
CA LEU A 26 -7.90 -4.99 3.99
C LEU A 26 -6.54 -5.09 4.72
N PHE A 27 -5.93 -3.96 5.10
CA PHE A 27 -4.60 -3.90 5.72
C PHE A 27 -3.44 -4.32 4.81
N LEU A 28 -3.57 -4.14 3.49
CA LEU A 28 -2.54 -4.46 2.50
C LEU A 28 -1.98 -3.18 1.85
N PRO A 29 -1.13 -2.40 2.55
CA PRO A 29 -0.59 -1.16 2.00
C PRO A 29 0.29 -1.39 0.76
N TRP A 30 0.96 -2.56 0.69
CA TRP A 30 1.74 -2.95 -0.47
C TRP A 30 0.91 -3.03 -1.76
N LEU A 31 -0.38 -3.36 -1.63
CA LEU A 31 -1.26 -3.48 -2.78
C LEU A 31 -1.55 -2.12 -3.42
N TRP A 32 -1.62 -1.04 -2.64
CA TRP A 32 -1.72 0.31 -3.19
C TRP A 32 -0.44 0.72 -3.92
N VAL A 33 0.74 0.33 -3.45
CA VAL A 33 2.01 0.56 -4.15
C VAL A 33 2.00 -0.14 -5.51
N VAL A 34 1.57 -1.40 -5.54
CA VAL A 34 1.38 -2.15 -6.81
C VAL A 34 0.38 -1.43 -7.71
N ASN A 35 -0.77 -0.98 -7.18
CA ASN A 35 -1.76 -0.21 -7.95
C ASN A 35 -1.13 1.01 -8.61
N ILE A 36 -0.32 1.77 -7.85
CA ILE A 36 0.38 2.95 -8.33
C ILE A 36 1.34 2.57 -9.46
N ILE A 37 2.27 1.65 -9.23
CA ILE A 37 3.28 1.25 -10.25
C ILE A 37 2.60 0.74 -11.52
N TYR A 38 1.52 -0.03 -11.38
CA TYR A 38 0.83 -0.67 -12.50
C TYR A 38 0.00 0.31 -13.33
N MET A 39 -0.62 1.31 -12.69
CA MET A 39 -1.50 2.29 -13.33
C MET A 39 -0.83 3.65 -13.59
N TRP A 40 0.39 3.89 -13.09
CA TRP A 40 1.13 5.13 -13.30
C TRP A 40 1.47 5.40 -14.77
N PRO A 41 1.98 4.44 -15.56
CA PRO A 41 2.30 4.67 -16.97
C PRO A 41 1.05 5.06 -17.78
N LEU A 42 -0.08 4.49 -17.40
CA LEU A 42 -1.40 4.75 -17.98
C LEU A 42 -1.78 6.24 -17.84
N THR A 43 -1.44 6.91 -16.74
CA THR A 43 -1.79 8.34 -16.53
C THR A 43 -1.21 9.32 -17.56
N LYS A 44 -0.18 8.90 -18.33
CA LYS A 44 0.44 9.66 -19.42
C LYS A 44 -0.38 9.69 -20.71
N HIS A 45 -1.34 8.77 -20.87
CA HIS A 45 -2.23 8.74 -22.03
C HIS A 45 -3.42 9.70 -21.82
N SER A 46 -3.80 10.44 -22.87
CA SER A 46 -4.90 11.42 -22.86
C SER A 46 -6.28 10.78 -22.65
N ASP A 47 -6.44 9.52 -23.03
CA ASP A 47 -7.72 8.80 -23.00
C ASP A 47 -8.09 8.22 -21.63
N ILE A 48 -7.30 8.55 -20.61
CA ILE A 48 -7.49 8.02 -19.26
C ILE A 48 -8.48 8.87 -18.50
N GLY A 49 -9.58 8.23 -18.07
CA GLY A 49 -10.60 8.86 -17.25
C GLY A 49 -10.04 9.46 -15.96
N LYS A 50 -10.50 10.68 -15.61
CA LYS A 50 -10.13 11.42 -14.39
C LYS A 50 -10.31 10.59 -13.11
N GLU A 51 -11.26 9.66 -13.13
CA GLU A 51 -11.52 8.70 -12.05
C GLU A 51 -10.30 7.85 -11.71
N ILE A 52 -9.56 7.32 -12.71
CA ILE A 52 -8.38 6.47 -12.46
C ILE A 52 -7.33 7.27 -11.69
N LYS A 53 -7.08 8.53 -12.09
CA LYS A 53 -6.14 9.41 -11.39
C LYS A 53 -6.56 9.63 -9.95
N LYS A 54 -7.85 9.89 -9.69
CA LYS A 54 -8.40 10.08 -8.34
C LYS A 54 -8.15 8.87 -7.43
N TYR A 55 -8.45 7.65 -7.90
CA TYR A 55 -8.18 6.43 -7.13
C TYR A 55 -6.68 6.19 -6.92
N LEU A 56 -5.84 6.56 -7.89
CA LEU A 56 -4.38 6.50 -7.74
C LEU A 56 -3.87 7.42 -6.64
N TYR A 57 -4.38 8.65 -6.56
CA TYR A 57 -4.06 9.58 -5.48
C TYR A 57 -4.54 9.06 -4.12
N PHE A 58 -5.73 8.47 -4.04
CA PHE A 58 -6.19 7.82 -2.80
C PHE A 58 -5.33 6.62 -2.42
N SER A 59 -4.89 5.80 -3.38
CA SER A 59 -3.91 4.74 -3.12
C SER A 59 -2.58 5.29 -2.60
N MET A 60 -2.06 6.40 -3.14
CA MET A 60 -0.85 7.06 -2.63
C MET A 60 -1.04 7.56 -1.18
N ALA A 61 -2.16 8.23 -0.91
CA ALA A 61 -2.48 8.69 0.44
C ALA A 61 -2.60 7.53 1.43
N GLY A 62 -3.30 6.45 1.05
CA GLY A 62 -3.43 5.25 1.86
C GLY A 62 -2.09 4.58 2.15
N ALA A 63 -1.23 4.46 1.14
CA ALA A 63 0.10 3.88 1.29
C ALA A 63 0.98 4.71 2.24
N LEU A 64 0.97 6.04 2.10
CA LEU A 64 1.69 6.94 2.99
C LEU A 64 1.17 6.89 4.42
N PHE A 65 -0.16 6.89 4.59
CA PHE A 65 -0.78 6.76 5.91
C PHE A 65 -0.32 5.48 6.61
N TRP A 66 -0.37 4.34 5.91
CA TRP A 66 0.08 3.06 6.47
C TRP A 66 1.58 2.99 6.72
N LEU A 67 2.39 3.63 5.87
CA LEU A 67 3.83 3.75 6.10
C LEU A 67 4.10 4.47 7.42
N ILE A 68 3.40 5.58 7.68
CA ILE A 68 3.52 6.34 8.94
C ILE A 68 3.08 5.48 10.11
N VAL A 69 1.89 4.87 10.06
CA VAL A 69 1.36 4.02 11.12
C VAL A 69 2.32 2.88 11.47
N LEU A 70 2.82 2.15 10.47
CA LEU A 70 3.76 1.04 10.69
C LEU A 70 5.12 1.53 11.20
N SER A 71 5.60 2.66 10.71
CA SER A 71 6.88 3.25 11.16
C SER A 71 6.79 3.72 12.61
N THR A 72 5.69 4.38 12.98
CA THR A 72 5.41 4.81 14.35
C THR A 72 5.28 3.61 15.28
N TRP A 73 4.50 2.59 14.89
CA TRP A 73 4.36 1.36 15.67
C TRP A 73 5.72 0.67 15.88
N TYR A 74 6.49 0.50 14.81
CA TYR A 74 7.83 -0.09 14.87
C TYR A 74 8.75 0.70 15.80
N SER A 75 8.71 2.04 15.72
CA SER A 75 9.53 2.92 16.56
C SER A 75 9.15 2.76 18.05
N ILE A 76 7.86 2.74 18.37
CA ILE A 76 7.38 2.51 19.75
C ILE A 76 7.83 1.14 20.24
N PHE A 77 7.62 0.09 19.44
CA PHE A 77 7.99 -1.27 19.79
C PHE A 77 9.48 -1.39 20.08
N VAL A 78 10.35 -0.90 19.19
CA VAL A 78 11.82 -1.00 19.37
C VAL A 78 12.29 -0.23 20.61
N ASN A 79 11.72 0.95 20.91
CA ASN A 79 12.13 1.75 22.06
C ASN A 79 11.57 1.23 23.38
N GLN A 80 10.35 0.70 23.40
CA GLN A 80 9.68 0.26 24.62
C GLN A 80 9.79 -1.26 24.88
N ARG A 81 10.32 -2.05 23.94
CA ARG A 81 10.41 -3.52 24.08
C ARG A 81 11.05 -3.97 25.39
N ILE A 82 12.12 -3.29 25.82
CA ILE A 82 12.86 -3.66 27.04
C ILE A 82 12.00 -3.38 28.27
N THR A 83 11.28 -2.26 28.28
CA THR A 83 10.35 -1.87 29.34
C THR A 83 9.13 -2.80 29.43
N TRP A 84 8.68 -3.34 28.30
CA TRP A 84 7.54 -4.25 28.24
C TRP A 84 7.87 -5.70 28.65
N GLY A 85 9.16 -6.04 28.76
CA GLY A 85 9.64 -7.33 29.29
C GLY A 85 8.97 -8.54 28.63
N GLU A 86 8.40 -9.44 29.45
CA GLU A 86 7.78 -10.68 28.98
C GLU A 86 6.68 -10.48 27.93
N PHE A 87 5.97 -9.34 27.94
CA PHE A 87 4.96 -9.08 26.92
C PHE A 87 5.57 -8.88 25.54
N ALA A 88 6.68 -8.12 25.46
CA ALA A 88 7.41 -7.93 24.22
C ALA A 88 8.01 -9.24 23.70
N ASP A 89 8.51 -10.09 24.60
CA ASP A 89 9.07 -11.40 24.25
C ASP A 89 8.01 -12.38 23.68
N LYS A 90 6.74 -12.22 24.06
CA LYS A 90 5.63 -13.02 23.50
C LYS A 90 5.21 -12.60 22.10
N ILE A 91 5.36 -11.31 21.77
CA ILE A 91 4.92 -10.76 20.47
C ILE A 91 6.07 -10.58 19.47
N ILE A 92 7.33 -10.72 19.92
CA ILE A 92 8.48 -10.66 19.04
C ILE A 92 8.62 -11.98 18.26
N VAL A 93 8.64 -11.89 16.93
CA VAL A 93 8.84 -13.06 16.06
C VAL A 93 10.32 -13.42 15.94
N LEU A 94 11.18 -12.40 15.92
CA LEU A 94 12.62 -12.54 15.76
C LEU A 94 13.33 -11.92 16.98
N PRO A 95 13.74 -12.75 17.97
CA PRO A 95 14.50 -12.25 19.10
C PRO A 95 15.88 -11.80 18.63
N ILE A 96 16.21 -10.54 18.90
CA ILE A 96 17.52 -9.97 18.60
C ILE A 96 18.49 -10.49 19.66
N ARG A 97 19.26 -11.54 19.34
CA ARG A 97 20.32 -12.06 20.23
C ARG A 97 21.52 -11.10 20.17
N GLY A 98 21.80 -10.41 21.27
CA GLY A 98 23.04 -9.65 21.45
C GLY A 98 22.91 -8.13 21.65
N ALA A 99 21.73 -7.63 22.02
CA ALA A 99 21.57 -6.26 22.52
C ALA A 99 21.45 -6.27 24.05
#